data_AF-A0A2K3JDS2-F1
#
_entry.id   AF-A0A2K3JDS2-F1
#
_cell.length_a   1.000
_cell.length_b   1.000
_cell.length_c   1.000
_cell.angle_alpha   90.00
_cell.angle_beta   90.00
_cell.angle_gamma   90.00
#
_symmetry.space_group_name_H-M   'P 1'
#
loop_
_entity.id
_entity.type
_entity.pdbx_description
1 polymer ?
#
loop_
_entity_poly.entity_id
_entity_poly.type
_entity_poly.pdbx_seq_one_letter_code
_entity_poly.pdbx_strand_id
1 'polypeptide(L)' 'MKIDNLVVGLIVIAFGAILFADAVLTTVDPSSQLFSPNDVKGIVGMALVVIAAIYFKKAKE' A
#
# COMPACT_ATOMS: atom_id res chain seq x y z
N MET A 1 21.40 -7.20 -5.42
CA MET A 1 20.40 -6.29 -6.01
C MET A 1 19.06 -6.97 -6.33
N LYS A 2 19.00 -8.06 -7.12
CA LYS A 2 17.72 -8.74 -7.43
C LYS A 2 16.97 -9.26 -6.20
N ILE A 3 17.67 -9.99 -5.33
CA ILE A 3 17.11 -10.50 -4.07
C ILE A 3 16.72 -9.36 -3.13
N ASP A 4 17.56 -8.33 -3.03
CA ASP A 4 17.26 -7.16 -2.19
C ASP A 4 15.98 -6.44 -2.67
N ASN A 5 15.82 -6.25 -3.99
CA ASN A 5 14.61 -5.68 -4.58
C ASN A 5 13.38 -6.54 -4.33
N LEU A 6 13.52 -7.87 -4.38
CA LEU A 6 12.42 -8.80 -4.07
C LEU A 6 12.00 -8.68 -2.59
N VAL A 7 12.96 -8.70 -1.66
CA VAL A 7 12.70 -8.59 -0.22
C VAL A 7 12.05 -7.24 0.11
N VAL A 8 12.57 -6.14 -0.44
CA VAL A 8 12.00 -4.80 -0.24
C VAL A 8 10.58 -4.75 -0.83
N GLY A 9 10.36 -5.26 -2.04
CA GLY A 9 9.03 -5.32 -2.65
C GLY A 9 8.02 -6.10 -1.79
N LEU A 10 8.46 -7.21 -1.16
CA LEU A 10 7.61 -8.06 -0.32
C LEU A 10 7.26 -7.39 1.02
N ILE A 11 8.17 -6.61 1.58
CA ILE A 11 7.89 -5.79 2.76
C ILE A 11 6.91 -4.66 2.41
N VAL A 12 7.17 -3.94 1.32
CA VAL A 12 6.36 -2.80 0.89
C VAL A 12 4.93 -3.23 0.53
N ILE A 13 4.75 -4.36 -0.17
CA ILE A 13 3.41 -4.86 -0.52
C ILE A 13 2.62 -5.28 0.73
N ALA A 14 3.28 -5.85 1.75
CA ALA A 14 2.64 -6.22 3.00
C ALA A 14 2.09 -5.01 3.75
N PHE A 15 2.89 -3.93 3.88
CA PHE A 15 2.43 -2.67 4.46
C PHE A 15 1.32 -2.01 3.64
N GLY A 16 1.46 -2.02 2.31
CA GLY A 16 0.43 -1.48 1.40
C GLY A 16 -0.91 -2.20 1.55
N ALA A 17 -0.89 -3.53 1.60
CA ALA A 17 -2.08 -4.35 1.78
C ALA A 17 -2.77 -4.11 3.13
N ILE A 18 -1.99 -4.00 4.23
CA ILE A 18 -2.55 -3.74 5.57
C ILE A 18 -3.24 -2.38 5.62
N LEU A 19 -2.58 -1.31 5.15
CA LEU A 19 -3.15 0.04 5.18
C LEU A 19 -4.36 0.18 4.26
N PHE A 20 -4.32 -0.47 3.10
CA PHE A 20 -5.44 -0.47 2.17
C PHE A 20 -6.63 -1.24 2.72
N ALA A 21 -6.41 -2.43 3.29
CA ALA A 21 -7.47 -3.23 3.91
C ALA A 21 -8.08 -2.52 5.12
N ASP A 22 -7.25 -1.92 5.99
CA ASP A 22 -7.72 -1.13 7.12
C ASP A 22 -8.63 -0.01 6.63
N ALA A 23 -8.16 0.78 5.65
CA ALA A 23 -8.95 1.85 5.06
C ALA A 23 -10.28 1.37 4.48
N VAL A 24 -10.31 0.26 3.74
CA VAL A 24 -11.54 -0.30 3.16
C VAL A 24 -12.54 -0.73 4.24
N LEU A 25 -12.06 -1.32 5.35
CA LEU A 25 -12.92 -1.84 6.42
C LEU A 25 -13.58 -0.75 7.25
N THR A 26 -13.01 0.45 7.27
CA THR A 26 -13.43 1.60 8.09
C THR A 26 -14.22 2.65 7.29
N THR A 27 -14.36 2.50 5.97
CA THR A 27 -15.18 3.38 5.11
C THR A 27 -16.70 3.23 5.34
N VAL A 28 -17.12 2.40 6.30
CA VAL A 28 -18.54 2.10 6.54
C VAL A 28 -19.22 3.13 7.47
N ASP A 29 -18.49 4.17 7.92
CA ASP A 29 -19.04 5.27 8.74
C ASP A 29 -19.31 6.54 7.90
N PRO A 30 -20.57 6.98 7.72
CA PRO A 30 -20.97 8.00 6.75
C PRO A 30 -20.64 9.46 7.12
N SER A 31 -19.92 9.74 8.22
CA SER A 31 -19.43 11.09 8.53
C SER A 31 -18.17 11.42 7.70
N SER A 32 -18.32 11.49 6.38
CA SER A 32 -17.23 11.56 5.39
C SER A 32 -16.63 12.96 5.28
N GLN A 33 -15.75 13.29 6.21
CA GLN A 33 -14.82 14.40 6.03
C GLN A 33 -13.80 14.02 4.95
N LEU A 34 -13.70 14.81 3.87
CA LEU A 34 -12.66 14.63 2.84
C LEU A 34 -11.27 14.64 3.50
N PHE A 35 -10.42 13.68 3.12
CA PHE A 35 -9.10 13.46 3.73
C PHE A 35 -9.17 13.07 5.21
N SER A 36 -10.18 12.29 5.58
CA SER A 36 -10.18 11.63 6.86
C SER A 36 -8.88 10.81 7.02
N PRO A 37 -8.45 10.52 8.26
CA PRO A 37 -7.32 9.61 8.49
C PRO A 37 -7.47 8.29 7.73
N ASN A 38 -8.71 7.90 7.44
CA ASN A 38 -9.02 6.71 6.71
C ASN A 38 -8.75 6.79 5.20
N ASP A 39 -9.14 7.91 4.58
CA ASP A 39 -8.82 8.18 3.17
C ASP A 39 -7.30 8.24 2.95
N VAL A 40 -6.58 8.84 3.90
CA VAL A 40 -5.11 8.92 3.88
C VAL A 40 -4.49 7.52 3.92
N LYS A 41 -4.98 6.62 4.78
CA LYS A 41 -4.50 5.23 4.83
C LYS A 41 -4.75 4.49 3.51
N GLY A 42 -5.91 4.68 2.89
CA GLY A 42 -6.23 4.08 1.59
C GLY A 42 -5.29 4.55 0.49
N ILE A 43 -5.05 5.88 0.42
CA ILE A 43 -4.12 6.49 -0.55
C ILE A 43 -2.69 6.00 -0.33
N VAL A 44 -2.22 6.00 0.93
CA VAL A 44 -0.87 5.53 1.28
C VAL A 44 -0.72 4.03 0.97
N GLY A 45 -1.72 3.22 1.31
CA GLY A 45 -1.75 1.79 0.98
C GLY A 45 -1.62 1.55 -0.53
N MET A 46 -2.39 2.29 -1.33
CA MET A 46 -2.30 2.21 -2.79
C MET A 46 -0.94 2.66 -3.34
N ALA A 47 -0.37 3.74 -2.80
CA ALA A 47 0.96 4.21 -3.19
C ALA A 47 2.04 3.16 -2.90
N LEU A 48 1.99 2.50 -1.75
CA LEU A 48 2.90 1.42 -1.41
C LEU A 48 2.76 0.23 -2.36
N VAL A 49 1.54 -0.13 -2.76
CA VAL A 49 1.31 -1.20 -3.76
C VAL A 49 2.00 -0.87 -5.10
N VAL A 50 1.90 0.37 -5.58
CA VAL A 50 2.58 0.82 -6.80
C VAL A 50 4.10 0.76 -6.64
N ILE A 51 4.63 1.20 -5.49
CA ILE A 51 6.06 1.15 -5.20
C ILE A 51 6.56 -0.31 -5.16
N ALA A 52 5.80 -1.22 -4.54
CA ALA A 52 6.13 -2.65 -4.52
C ALA A 52 6.17 -3.24 -5.94
N ALA A 53 5.24 -2.87 -6.82
CA ALA A 53 5.24 -3.29 -8.21
C ALA A 53 6.52 -2.85 -8.95
N ILE A 54 7.04 -1.65 -8.67
CA ILE A 54 8.31 -1.18 -9.22
C ILE A 54 9.48 -2.04 -8.71
N TYR A 55 9.51 -2.38 -7.42
CA TYR A 55 10.54 -3.26 -6.87
C TYR A 55 10.50 -4.66 -7.47
N PHE A 56 9.31 -5.26 -7.64
CA PHE A 56 9.18 -6.55 -8.30
C PHE A 56 9.59 -6.52 -9.76
N LYS A 57 9.30 -5.43 -10.49
CA LYS A 57 9.79 -5.24 -11.85
C LYS A 57 11.33 -5.22 -11.89
N LYS A 58 11.96 -4.45 -11.00
CA LYS A 58 13.44 -4.40 -10.87
C LYS A 58 14.08 -5.70 -10.37
N ALA A 59 13.34 -6.55 -9.67
CA ALA A 59 13.83 -7.86 -9.26
C ALA A 59 13.83 -8.86 -10.43
N LYS A 60 12.93 -8.66 -11.41
CA LYS A 60 12.82 -9.48 -12.62
C LYS A 60 13.92 -9.19 -13.65
N GLU A 61 14.27 -7.91 -13.83
CA GLU A 61 15.36 -7.42 -14.70
C GLU A 61 16.73 -7.89 -14.22
#